data_AF-A0A842QMB0-F1
#
_entry.id   AF-A0A842QMB0-F1
#
_cell.length_a   1.000
_cell.length_b   1.000
_cell.length_c   1.000
_cell.angle_alpha   90.00
_cell.angle_beta   90.00
_cell.angle_gamma   90.00
#
_symmetry.space_group_name_H-M   'P 1'
#
loop_
_entity.id
_entity.type
_entity.pdbx_description
1 polymer ?
#
loop_
_entity_poly.entity_id
_entity_poly.type
_entity_poly.pdbx_seq_one_letter_code
_entity_poly.pdbx_strand_id
1 'polypeptide(L)'
;MKKIIGLLFLIVLLGCQQNEVYDGECSSDTDCVTAGCSGQLCVPQGRESDTMTICDFKPEYDCLRLTSCSCIAGKCSFEQTQEYRQCLKIKGS
;
A
#
# COMPACT_ATOMS: atom_id res chain seq x y z
N MET A 1 -20.01 35.08 39.25
CA MET A 1 -19.36 34.79 37.96
C MET A 1 -18.76 33.38 37.97
N LYS A 2 -19.60 32.35 38.10
CA LYS A 2 -19.18 30.95 38.33
C LYS A 2 -20.08 29.97 37.59
N LYS A 3 -20.54 30.37 36.40
CA LYS A 3 -21.45 29.61 35.52
C LYS A 3 -20.94 29.42 34.08
N ILE A 4 -19.77 29.97 33.72
CA ILE A 4 -19.21 29.87 32.36
C ILE A 4 -18.23 28.68 32.22
N ILE A 5 -17.71 28.14 33.33
CA ILE A 5 -16.72 27.05 33.33
C ILE A 5 -17.35 25.68 33.01
N GLY A 6 -18.68 25.54 33.15
CA GLY A 6 -19.37 24.26 32.89
C GLY A 6 -19.68 23.96 31.42
N LEU A 7 -19.67 24.96 30.53
CA LEU A 7 -20.07 24.78 29.13
C LEU A 7 -18.90 24.34 28.23
N LEU A 8 -17.66 24.67 28.61
CA LEU A 8 -16.45 24.30 27.86
C LEU A 8 -16.04 22.83 28.03
N PHE A 9 -16.46 22.17 29.13
CA PHE A 9 -16.13 20.76 29.39
C PHE A 9 -16.99 19.78 28.58
N LEU A 10 -18.17 20.21 28.09
CA LEU A 10 -19.06 19.38 27.26
C LEU A 10 -18.53 19.20 25.83
N ILE A 11 -17.76 20.18 25.33
CA ILE A 11 -17.18 20.15 23.98
C ILE A 11 -16.01 19.15 23.91
N VAL A 12 -15.30 18.94 25.02
CA VAL A 12 -14.15 18.02 25.10
C VAL A 12 -14.58 16.54 25.05
N LEU A 13 -15.80 16.20 25.49
CA LEU A 13 -16.34 14.83 25.44
C LEU A 13 -16.90 14.42 24.07
N LEU A 14 -17.04 15.36 23.12
CA LEU A 14 -17.37 15.09 21.71
C LEU A 14 -16.13 15.13 20.80
N GLY A 15 -14.97 15.51 21.35
CA GLY A 15 -13.74 15.74 20.59
C GLY A 15 -12.80 14.54 20.59
N CYS A 16 -13.19 13.46 19.91
CA CYS A 16 -12.28 12.45 19.31
C CYS A 16 -13.10 11.52 18.39
N GLN A 17 -13.79 12.07 17.38
CA GLN A 17 -14.20 11.27 16.22
C GLN A 17 -13.28 11.62 15.05
N GLN A 18 -12.01 11.21 15.16
CA GLN A 18 -11.20 10.97 13.98
C GLN A 18 -11.78 9.72 13.32
N ASN A 19 -12.81 9.92 12.49
CA ASN A 19 -13.14 8.97 11.44
C ASN A 19 -11.97 9.01 10.45
N GLU A 20 -10.93 8.24 10.73
CA GLU A 20 -9.96 7.86 9.72
C GLU A 20 -10.72 6.98 8.73
N VAL A 21 -11.31 7.60 7.70
CA VAL A 21 -11.65 6.88 6.47
C VAL A 21 -10.30 6.40 5.96
N TYR A 22 -9.94 5.15 6.25
CA TYR A 22 -8.84 4.48 5.59
C TYR A 22 -9.27 4.29 4.13
N ASP A 23 -9.10 5.35 3.35
CA ASP A 23 -9.17 5.30 1.89
C ASP A 23 -7.92 4.53 1.46
N GLY A 24 -8.07 3.21 1.37
CA GLY A 24 -7.01 2.35 0.87
C GLY A 24 -6.58 2.83 -0.52
N GLU A 25 -5.33 2.58 -0.90
CA GLU A 25 -4.82 3.01 -2.20
C GLU A 25 -5.48 2.27 -3.39
N CYS A 26 -6.27 1.23 -3.12
CA CYS A 26 -7.01 0.45 -4.10
C CYS A 26 -8.29 -0.16 -3.50
N SER A 27 -9.23 -0.53 -4.36
CA SER A 27 -10.46 -1.26 -4.01
C SER A 27 -10.61 -2.61 -4.72
N SER A 28 -9.91 -2.77 -5.85
CA SER A 28 -9.91 -3.95 -6.71
C SER A 28 -8.55 -4.15 -7.36
N ASP A 29 -8.26 -5.36 -7.84
CA ASP A 29 -6.96 -5.67 -8.45
C ASP A 29 -6.65 -4.80 -9.69
N THR A 30 -7.69 -4.34 -10.40
CA THR A 30 -7.52 -3.45 -11.55
C THR A 30 -7.05 -2.05 -11.17
N ASP A 31 -7.17 -1.66 -9.91
CA ASP A 31 -6.67 -0.38 -9.40
C ASP A 31 -5.14 -0.43 -9.16
N CYS A 32 -4.50 -1.57 -9.41
CA CYS A 32 -3.07 -1.80 -9.18
C CYS A 32 -2.35 -2.16 -10.47
N VAL A 33 -1.08 -1.75 -10.56
CA VAL A 33 -0.26 -1.92 -11.76
C VAL A 33 1.19 -2.14 -11.40
N THR A 34 1.86 -2.98 -12.20
CA THR A 34 3.30 -3.21 -12.11
C THR A 34 4.07 -2.03 -12.71
N ALA A 35 5.04 -1.50 -11.97
CA ALA A 35 5.88 -0.37 -12.36
C ALA A 35 7.37 -0.57 -11.98
N GLY A 36 8.21 0.40 -12.31
CA GLY A 36 9.67 0.34 -12.13
C GLY A 36 10.39 -0.36 -13.30
N CYS A 37 11.69 -0.10 -13.47
CA CYS A 37 12.42 -0.56 -14.67
C CYS A 37 12.44 -2.09 -14.83
N SER A 38 12.39 -2.84 -13.74
CA SER A 38 12.36 -4.31 -13.72
C SER A 38 10.97 -4.86 -13.36
N GLY A 39 9.94 -4.01 -13.34
CA GLY A 39 8.62 -4.36 -12.83
C GLY A 39 8.61 -4.65 -11.33
N GLN A 40 9.59 -4.14 -10.58
CA GLN A 40 9.80 -4.47 -9.18
C GLN A 40 8.87 -3.75 -8.21
N LEU A 41 7.97 -2.90 -8.71
CA LEU A 41 7.02 -2.16 -7.91
C LEU A 41 5.59 -2.55 -8.30
N CYS A 42 4.72 -2.60 -7.30
CA CYS A 42 3.29 -2.72 -7.46
C CYS A 42 2.69 -1.47 -6.84
N VAL A 43 2.05 -0.63 -7.66
CA VAL A 43 1.59 0.71 -7.28
C VAL A 43 0.15 0.92 -7.72
N PRO A 44 -0.55 1.93 -7.19
CA PRO A 44 -1.86 2.30 -7.70
C PRO A 44 -1.78 2.72 -9.17
N GLN A 45 -2.81 2.38 -9.93
CA GLN A 45 -2.95 2.78 -11.32
C GLN A 45 -2.93 4.32 -11.44
N GLY A 46 -2.21 4.85 -12.44
CA GLY A 46 -2.02 6.29 -12.63
C GLY A 46 -0.89 6.91 -11.81
N ARG A 47 -0.17 6.11 -11.00
CA ARG A 47 1.02 6.54 -10.22
C ARG A 47 2.34 5.97 -10.77
N GLU A 48 2.29 5.32 -11.93
CA GLU A 48 3.43 4.67 -12.56
C GLU A 48 4.53 5.69 -12.91
N SER A 49 4.15 6.84 -13.46
CA SER A 49 5.08 7.90 -13.85
C SER A 49 5.75 8.63 -12.69
N ASP A 50 5.11 8.60 -11.51
CA ASP A 50 5.64 9.23 -10.29
C ASP A 50 6.71 8.38 -9.62
N THR A 51 6.91 7.17 -10.14
CA THR A 51 7.72 6.15 -9.53
C THR A 51 8.99 5.92 -10.35
N MET A 52 10.06 6.64 -9.99
CA MET A 52 11.38 6.48 -10.58
C MET A 52 12.23 5.52 -9.76
N THR A 53 12.64 4.41 -10.38
CA THR A 53 13.59 3.46 -9.81
C THR A 53 14.94 3.58 -10.50
N ILE A 54 16.02 3.31 -9.78
CA ILE A 54 17.30 2.98 -10.43
C ILE A 54 17.08 1.68 -11.22
N CYS A 55 17.50 1.64 -12.48
CA CYS A 55 17.32 0.47 -13.35
C CYS A 55 18.35 -0.65 -13.08
N ASP A 56 18.69 -0.87 -11.82
CA ASP A 56 19.53 -1.99 -11.40
C ASP A 56 18.70 -3.25 -11.37
N PHE A 57 19.18 -4.30 -12.03
CA PHE A 57 18.54 -5.60 -12.02
C PHE A 57 19.05 -6.46 -10.86
N LYS A 58 18.14 -7.10 -10.13
CA LYS A 58 18.47 -8.09 -9.10
C LYS A 58 17.89 -9.47 -9.45
N PRO A 59 18.59 -10.59 -9.14
CA PRO A 59 18.13 -11.93 -9.51
C PRO A 59 16.71 -12.27 -9.01
N GLU A 60 16.31 -11.79 -7.84
CA GLU A 60 14.98 -12.02 -7.27
C GLU A 60 13.85 -11.40 -8.08
N TYR A 61 14.12 -10.40 -8.94
CA TYR A 61 13.11 -9.79 -9.80
C TYR A 61 12.59 -10.78 -10.86
N ASP A 62 13.36 -11.83 -11.20
CA ASP A 62 12.86 -12.93 -12.04
C ASP A 62 11.64 -13.64 -11.45
N CYS A 63 11.50 -13.60 -10.11
CA CYS A 63 10.41 -14.25 -9.39
C CYS A 63 9.08 -13.51 -9.57
N LEU A 64 9.09 -12.24 -9.97
CA LEU A 64 7.88 -11.42 -10.12
C LEU A 64 6.91 -11.95 -11.18
N ARG A 65 7.41 -12.76 -12.14
CA ARG A 65 6.57 -13.48 -13.12
C ARG A 65 5.70 -14.58 -12.52
N LEU A 66 5.93 -14.93 -11.25
CA LEU A 66 5.21 -15.98 -10.51
C LEU A 66 4.13 -15.41 -9.56
N THR A 67 3.88 -14.11 -9.65
CA THR A 67 2.93 -13.38 -8.83
C THR A 67 2.22 -12.30 -9.66
N SER A 68 1.16 -11.74 -9.10
CA SER A 68 0.36 -10.65 -9.67
C SER A 68 0.43 -9.44 -8.76
N CYS A 69 0.40 -8.24 -9.36
CA CYS A 69 0.19 -7.00 -8.63
C CYS A 69 -1.32 -6.82 -8.43
N SER A 70 -1.78 -6.88 -7.18
CA SER A 70 -3.20 -7.02 -6.83
C SER A 70 -3.55 -6.14 -5.63
N CYS A 71 -4.84 -5.91 -5.39
CA CYS A 71 -5.31 -5.12 -4.26
C CYS A 71 -5.54 -6.01 -3.03
N ILE A 72 -4.59 -5.97 -2.09
CA ILE A 72 -4.57 -6.80 -0.89
C ILE A 72 -4.80 -5.91 0.32
N ALA A 73 -5.97 -6.05 0.96
CA ALA A 73 -6.37 -5.28 2.15
C ALA A 73 -6.28 -3.75 1.94
N GLY A 74 -6.73 -3.28 0.76
CA GLY A 74 -6.71 -1.86 0.39
C GLY A 74 -5.31 -1.35 0.03
N LYS A 75 -4.37 -2.25 -0.28
CA LYS A 75 -3.02 -1.93 -0.75
C LYS A 75 -2.60 -2.70 -1.99
N CYS A 76 -2.03 -2.01 -2.97
CA CYS A 76 -1.36 -2.61 -4.11
C CYS A 76 -0.09 -3.31 -3.64
N SER A 77 -0.09 -4.63 -3.75
CA SER A 77 1.03 -5.48 -3.36
C SER A 77 1.14 -6.68 -4.28
N PHE A 78 2.35 -7.22 -4.43
CA PHE A 78 2.54 -8.52 -5.05
C PHE A 78 1.94 -9.63 -4.19
N GLU A 79 1.12 -10.47 -4.80
CA GLU A 79 0.54 -11.65 -4.16
C GLU A 79 1.63 -12.59 -3.64
N GLN A 80 1.43 -13.10 -2.44
CA GLN A 80 2.35 -14.06 -1.84
C GLN A 80 1.95 -15.47 -2.26
N THR A 81 2.15 -15.82 -3.53
CA THR A 81 1.96 -17.20 -4.01
C THR A 81 3.04 -18.12 -3.43
N GLN A 82 2.81 -19.43 -3.45
CA GLN A 82 3.81 -20.37 -2.94
C GLN A 82 5.07 -20.36 -3.81
N GLU A 83 4.90 -20.37 -5.12
CA GLU A 83 5.94 -20.37 -6.15
C GLU A 83 6.79 -19.09 -6.06
N TYR A 84 6.15 -17.94 -5.92
CA TYR A 84 6.85 -16.66 -5.74
C TYR A 84 7.72 -16.67 -4.49
N ARG A 85 7.15 -17.05 -3.32
CA ARG A 85 7.91 -17.12 -2.06
C ARG A 85 9.06 -18.12 -2.11
N GLN A 86 8.87 -19.27 -2.76
CA GLN A 86 9.93 -20.26 -2.93
C GLN A 86 11.06 -19.73 -3.80
N CYS A 87 10.74 -19.07 -4.92
CA CYS A 87 11.72 -18.44 -5.78
C CYS A 87 12.53 -17.36 -5.03
N LEU A 88 11.85 -16.50 -4.25
CA LEU A 88 12.52 -15.49 -3.43
C LEU A 88 13.49 -16.09 -2.41
N LYS A 89 13.18 -17.25 -1.82
CA LYS A 89 14.12 -17.93 -0.89
C LYS A 89 15.38 -18.44 -1.58
N ILE A 90 15.30 -18.75 -2.88
CA ILE A 90 16.43 -19.27 -3.66
C ILE A 90 17.27 -18.13 -4.23
N LYS A 91 16.61 -17.06 -4.70
CA LYS A 91 17.26 -15.96 -5.45
C LYS A 91 17.42 -14.66 -4.66
N GLY A 92 16.67 -14.46 -3.59
CA GLY A 92 16.76 -13.28 -2.73
C GLY A 92 18.02 -13.32 -1.88
N SER A 93 18.81 -12.24 -1.94
CA SER A 93 20.03 -12.05 -1.15
C SER A 93 19.78 -11.22 0.09
#